data_AF-A0A6J5YVE6-F1
#
_entry.id   AF-A0A6J5YVE6-F1
#
_cell.length_a   1.000
_cell.length_b   1.000
_cell.length_c   1.000
_cell.angle_alpha   90.00
_cell.angle_beta   90.00
_cell.angle_gamma   90.00
#
_symmetry.space_group_name_H-M   'P 1'
#
loop_
_entity.id
_entity.type
_entity.pdbx_description
1 polymer ?
#
loop_
_entity_poly.entity_id
_entity_poly.type
_entity_poly.pdbx_seq_one_letter_code
_entity_poly.pdbx_strand_id
1 'polypeptide(L)'
;MPALHRVIAQTKKRVIVASFSSHVHRVQQVIDVACEHGRKVIFIGRSMVRNMKIAEDMGYLNVPAGVVVDIKDLDSYGDNVVLISTGSQGEPMAALSRMANGDHQIRVGEGDTVILASSLIPGNENSVYRIINELTRQGARVVHKANAFVHVSGHAAAGELLYCYNIVKPKYAMPIHGEWRHLKANAEIAIQSGVPRKNTFIAENGIVIDLVNHEAEIAGAIPVGFVYVDGQSIGGVTEDSLKDRRILGEEGFISVIVVIDSQSGKIVAGPDIHARGFNEDTDLFDEVRGDIEKALARAVADGNNGTHQLSQIVRRTIGSWVGQKHRRRPMIVPVVIEV
;
A
#
# COMPACT_ATOMS: atom_id res chain seq x y z
N MET A 1 -10.41 7.12 -33.18
CA MET A 1 -9.35 7.82 -32.44
C MET A 1 -9.19 7.19 -31.07
N PRO A 2 -7.96 6.94 -30.58
CA PRO A 2 -7.71 6.43 -29.23
C PRO A 2 -8.37 7.32 -28.16
N ALA A 3 -8.82 6.73 -27.04
CA ALA A 3 -9.63 7.44 -26.04
C ALA A 3 -8.89 8.63 -25.41
N LEU A 4 -7.58 8.49 -25.15
CA LEU A 4 -6.72 9.54 -24.59
C LEU A 4 -6.70 10.78 -25.51
N HIS A 5 -6.50 10.55 -26.81
CA HIS A 5 -6.49 11.61 -27.84
C HIS A 5 -7.80 12.38 -27.82
N ARG A 6 -8.93 11.67 -27.93
CA ARG A 6 -10.27 12.29 -27.91
C ARG A 6 -10.50 13.14 -26.66
N VAL A 7 -10.11 12.66 -25.48
CA VAL A 7 -10.33 13.36 -24.21
C VAL A 7 -9.47 14.61 -24.10
N ILE A 8 -8.20 14.56 -24.52
CA ILE A 8 -7.31 15.73 -24.51
C ILE A 8 -7.79 16.77 -25.53
N ALA A 9 -8.13 16.34 -26.75
CA ALA A 9 -8.61 17.20 -27.83
C ALA A 9 -9.89 17.98 -27.48
N GLN A 10 -10.83 17.33 -26.77
CA GLN A 10 -12.13 17.92 -26.41
C GLN A 10 -12.08 18.81 -25.16
N THR A 11 -11.04 18.68 -24.34
CA THR A 11 -10.91 19.52 -23.14
C THR A 11 -10.55 20.94 -23.57
N LYS A 12 -11.28 21.93 -23.07
CA LYS A 12 -11.01 23.36 -23.34
C LYS A 12 -9.95 23.91 -22.39
N LYS A 13 -10.04 23.53 -21.11
CA LYS A 13 -9.17 23.98 -20.03
C LYS A 13 -7.91 23.12 -19.88
N ARG A 14 -7.31 23.08 -18.69
CA ARG A 14 -6.15 22.26 -18.36
C ARG A 14 -6.52 20.79 -18.35
N VAL A 15 -5.57 19.96 -18.80
CA VAL A 15 -5.68 18.49 -18.69
C VAL A 15 -4.63 18.01 -17.71
N ILE A 16 -5.03 17.19 -16.75
CA ILE A 16 -4.13 16.53 -15.81
C ILE A 16 -4.15 15.05 -16.11
N VAL A 17 -3.03 14.47 -16.56
CA VAL A 17 -2.90 13.04 -16.83
C VAL A 17 -2.07 12.40 -15.73
N ALA A 18 -2.73 11.63 -14.86
CA ALA A 18 -2.06 10.86 -13.84
C ALA A 18 -1.68 9.48 -14.38
N SER A 19 -0.39 9.13 -14.33
CA SER A 19 0.10 7.83 -14.81
C SER A 19 1.32 7.35 -14.02
N PHE A 20 1.69 6.08 -14.20
CA PHE A 20 2.93 5.55 -13.67
C PHE A 20 4.13 6.23 -14.36
N SER A 21 5.07 6.76 -13.57
CA SER A 21 6.26 7.42 -14.12
C SER A 21 7.20 6.48 -14.87
N SER A 22 7.03 5.17 -14.76
CA SER A 22 7.76 4.16 -15.52
C SER A 22 7.13 3.87 -16.89
N HIS A 23 5.90 4.31 -17.16
CA HIS A 23 5.22 4.02 -18.42
C HIS A 23 5.59 5.04 -19.51
N VAL A 24 6.85 5.04 -19.93
CA VAL A 24 7.43 6.00 -20.89
C VAL A 24 6.58 6.12 -22.17
N HIS A 25 6.17 5.00 -22.77
CA HIS A 25 5.35 5.03 -23.99
C HIS A 25 4.00 5.72 -23.81
N ARG A 26 3.38 5.63 -22.61
CA ARG A 26 2.14 6.36 -22.34
C ARG A 26 2.41 7.85 -22.24
N VAL A 27 3.52 8.25 -21.63
CA VAL A 27 3.92 9.65 -21.54
C VAL A 27 4.22 10.21 -22.93
N GLN A 28 4.93 9.46 -23.79
CA GLN A 28 5.15 9.82 -25.20
C GLN A 28 3.82 10.12 -25.91
N GLN A 29 2.84 9.21 -25.81
CA GLN A 29 1.52 9.40 -26.40
C GLN A 29 0.82 10.68 -25.92
N VAL A 30 0.98 11.02 -24.64
CA VAL A 30 0.42 12.27 -24.09
C VAL A 30 1.14 13.49 -24.66
N ILE A 31 2.47 13.44 -24.79
CA ILE A 31 3.28 14.52 -25.37
C ILE A 31 2.92 14.74 -26.83
N ASP A 32 2.81 13.66 -27.62
CA ASP A 32 2.47 13.73 -29.05
C ASP A 32 1.11 14.41 -29.25
N VAL A 33 0.10 13.99 -28.47
CA VAL A 33 -1.25 14.59 -28.51
C VAL A 33 -1.23 16.04 -28.04
N ALA A 34 -0.46 16.37 -26.99
CA ALA A 34 -0.33 17.74 -26.54
C ALA A 34 0.28 18.63 -27.63
N CYS A 35 1.33 18.13 -28.31
CA CYS A 35 1.99 18.82 -29.42
C CYS A 35 1.03 19.05 -30.60
N GLU A 36 0.25 18.04 -30.99
CA GLU A 36 -0.76 18.14 -32.07
C GLU A 36 -1.80 19.24 -31.79
N HIS A 37 -2.14 19.45 -30.52
CA HIS A 37 -3.11 20.46 -30.09
C HIS A 37 -2.48 21.76 -29.59
N GLY A 38 -1.17 21.96 -29.81
CA GLY A 38 -0.47 23.19 -29.41
C GLY A 38 -0.45 23.44 -27.90
N ARG A 39 -0.62 22.40 -27.08
CA ARG A 39 -0.59 22.46 -25.62
C ARG A 39 0.84 22.27 -25.12
N LYS A 40 1.23 23.04 -24.10
CA LYS A 40 2.50 22.80 -23.39
C LYS A 40 2.36 21.66 -22.40
N VAL A 41 3.46 20.95 -22.16
CA VAL A 41 3.51 19.81 -21.23
C VAL A 41 4.33 20.18 -20.00
N ILE A 42 3.85 19.82 -18.82
CA ILE A 42 4.60 19.97 -17.56
C ILE A 42 4.58 18.65 -16.80
N PHE A 43 5.75 18.16 -16.44
CA PHE A 43 5.90 16.98 -15.58
C PHE A 43 5.74 17.36 -14.11
N ILE A 44 4.84 16.67 -13.40
CA ILE A 44 4.57 16.93 -11.99
C ILE A 44 4.93 15.71 -11.14
N GLY A 45 5.87 15.92 -10.22
CA GLY A 45 6.33 14.91 -9.26
C GLY A 45 7.75 14.44 -9.56
N ARG A 46 8.53 14.22 -8.49
CA ARG A 46 9.97 13.89 -8.56
C ARG A 46 10.26 12.68 -9.44
N SER A 47 9.49 11.60 -9.27
CA SER A 47 9.68 10.38 -10.06
C SER A 47 9.33 10.56 -11.53
N MET A 48 8.33 11.40 -11.87
CA MET A 48 7.97 11.70 -13.26
C MET A 48 9.11 12.45 -13.95
N VAL A 49 9.57 13.56 -13.34
CA VAL A 49 10.68 14.36 -13.88
C VAL A 49 11.94 13.52 -14.06
N ARG A 50 12.34 12.76 -13.03
CA ARG A 50 13.55 11.92 -13.08
C ARG A 50 13.46 10.84 -14.15
N ASN A 51 12.35 10.09 -14.20
CA ASN A 51 12.23 8.97 -15.13
C ASN A 51 12.14 9.45 -16.59
N MET A 52 11.43 10.56 -16.85
CA MET A 52 11.35 11.12 -18.20
C MET A 52 12.70 11.67 -18.67
N LYS A 53 13.49 12.24 -17.76
CA LYS A 53 14.85 12.66 -18.10
C LYS A 53 15.74 11.48 -18.49
N ILE A 54 15.72 10.41 -17.70
CA ILE A 54 16.45 9.17 -18.03
C ILE A 54 15.97 8.60 -19.37
N ALA A 55 14.66 8.56 -19.59
CA ALA A 55 14.09 8.04 -20.83
C ALA A 55 14.48 8.87 -22.07
N GLU A 56 14.54 10.19 -21.94
CA GLU A 56 15.04 11.09 -22.99
C GLU A 56 16.52 10.84 -23.27
N ASP A 57 17.36 10.80 -22.23
CA ASP A 57 18.81 10.58 -22.38
C ASP A 57 19.13 9.20 -22.99
N MET A 58 18.27 8.20 -22.77
CA MET A 58 18.37 6.86 -23.36
C MET A 58 17.70 6.73 -24.74
N GLY A 59 17.02 7.77 -25.24
CA GLY A 59 16.32 7.74 -26.53
C GLY A 59 14.98 6.99 -26.55
N TYR A 60 14.41 6.66 -25.38
CA TYR A 60 13.08 6.05 -25.27
C TYR A 60 11.94 7.06 -25.27
N LEU A 61 12.25 8.33 -25.02
CA LEU A 61 11.31 9.45 -25.04
C LEU A 61 11.84 10.51 -26.01
N ASN A 62 11.01 10.89 -26.99
CA ASN A 62 11.28 12.00 -27.89
C ASN A 62 10.45 13.20 -27.45
N VAL A 63 11.11 14.29 -27.05
CA VAL A 63 10.45 15.52 -26.62
C VAL A 63 10.73 16.61 -27.66
N PRO A 64 9.73 17.04 -28.43
CA PRO A 64 9.92 18.14 -29.38
C PRO A 64 10.32 19.43 -28.66
N ALA A 65 11.22 20.20 -29.28
CA ALA A 65 11.76 21.41 -28.67
C ALA A 65 10.66 22.41 -28.27
N GLY A 66 10.72 22.89 -27.03
CA GLY A 66 9.78 23.86 -26.49
C GLY A 66 8.39 23.33 -26.18
N VAL A 67 8.12 22.03 -26.27
CA VAL A 67 6.83 21.43 -25.84
C VAL A 67 6.77 21.28 -24.32
N VAL A 68 7.83 20.74 -23.71
CA VAL A 68 7.93 20.60 -22.26
C VAL A 68 8.49 21.90 -21.66
N VAL A 69 7.84 22.40 -20.61
CA VAL A 69 8.19 23.64 -19.91
C VAL A 69 8.27 23.41 -18.40
N ASP A 70 8.91 24.33 -17.67
CA ASP A 70 9.03 24.25 -16.22
C ASP A 70 7.70 24.60 -15.55
N ILE A 71 7.45 24.00 -14.37
CA ILE A 71 6.27 24.29 -13.56
C ILE A 71 6.16 25.76 -13.14
N LYS A 72 7.30 26.46 -13.04
CA LYS A 72 7.36 27.90 -12.74
C LYS A 72 6.72 28.75 -13.83
N ASP A 73 6.69 28.26 -15.06
CA ASP A 73 6.14 28.98 -16.20
C ASP A 73 4.65 28.69 -16.41
N LEU A 74 4.03 27.86 -15.55
CA LEU A 74 2.63 27.42 -15.67
C LEU A 74 1.67 28.61 -15.89
N ASP A 75 1.82 29.67 -15.09
CA ASP A 75 0.93 30.85 -15.16
C ASP A 75 1.04 31.60 -16.50
N SER A 76 2.16 31.47 -17.20
CA SER A 76 2.38 32.09 -18.52
C SER A 76 1.60 31.42 -19.65
N TYR A 77 1.16 30.17 -19.45
CA TYR A 77 0.45 29.38 -20.47
C TYR A 77 -1.04 29.21 -20.17
N GLY A 78 -1.51 29.71 -19.02
CA GLY A 78 -2.91 29.67 -18.60
C GLY A 78 -3.50 28.27 -18.69
N ASP A 79 -4.63 28.16 -19.41
CA ASP A 79 -5.39 26.92 -19.52
C ASP A 79 -4.89 25.94 -20.61
N ASN A 80 -3.96 26.38 -21.47
CA ASN A 80 -3.50 25.62 -22.63
C ASN A 80 -2.33 24.66 -22.29
N VAL A 81 -2.50 23.88 -21.23
CA VAL A 81 -1.45 22.99 -20.69
C VAL A 81 -1.95 21.57 -20.44
N VAL A 82 -1.02 20.62 -20.54
CA VAL A 82 -1.17 19.24 -20.09
C VAL A 82 -0.18 18.97 -18.96
N LEU A 83 -0.70 18.67 -17.77
CA LEU A 83 0.08 18.32 -16.60
C LEU A 83 0.17 16.80 -16.51
N ILE A 84 1.36 16.23 -16.61
CA ILE A 84 1.57 14.78 -16.49
C ILE A 84 2.07 14.49 -15.08
N SER A 85 1.23 13.88 -14.25
CA SER A 85 1.45 13.77 -12.81
C SER A 85 1.62 12.33 -12.32
N THR A 86 2.34 12.18 -11.21
CA THR A 86 2.31 10.98 -10.36
C THR A 86 1.06 10.93 -9.48
N GLY A 87 0.75 9.78 -8.90
CA GLY A 87 -0.32 9.63 -7.90
C GLY A 87 -1.58 8.95 -8.43
N SER A 88 -1.44 8.15 -9.48
CA SER A 88 -2.58 7.49 -10.11
C SER A 88 -3.14 6.31 -9.30
N GLN A 89 -2.46 5.91 -8.21
CA GLN A 89 -2.93 4.90 -7.24
C GLN A 89 -3.40 5.51 -5.91
N GLY A 90 -3.46 6.84 -5.83
CA GLY A 90 -3.89 7.55 -4.64
C GLY A 90 -2.93 7.51 -3.47
N GLU A 91 -1.63 7.42 -3.76
CA GLU A 91 -0.58 7.55 -2.77
C GLU A 91 -0.65 8.94 -2.12
N PRO A 92 -0.83 9.08 -0.79
CA PRO A 92 -1.18 10.35 -0.15
C PRO A 92 -0.23 11.52 -0.46
N MET A 93 1.07 11.24 -0.57
CA MET A 93 2.11 12.24 -0.83
C MET A 93 2.40 12.50 -2.31
N ALA A 94 1.73 11.79 -3.22
CA ALA A 94 1.93 11.98 -4.65
C ALA A 94 1.24 13.25 -5.16
N ALA A 95 1.69 13.72 -6.33
CA ALA A 95 1.27 15.00 -6.90
C ALA A 95 -0.26 15.12 -7.02
N LEU A 96 -0.92 14.12 -7.62
CA LEU A 96 -2.38 14.16 -7.82
C LEU A 96 -3.16 14.19 -6.49
N SER A 97 -2.77 13.36 -5.52
CA SER A 97 -3.41 13.30 -4.20
C SER A 97 -3.32 14.65 -3.48
N ARG A 98 -2.15 15.30 -3.53
CA ARG A 98 -1.98 16.64 -2.98
C ARG A 98 -2.81 17.70 -3.71
N MET A 99 -2.93 17.60 -5.04
CA MET A 99 -3.83 18.49 -5.80
C MET A 99 -5.29 18.30 -5.38
N ALA A 100 -5.73 17.05 -5.25
CA ALA A 100 -7.09 16.72 -4.84
C ALA A 100 -7.41 17.19 -3.41
N ASN A 101 -6.44 17.15 -2.50
CA ASN A 101 -6.64 17.63 -1.13
C ASN A 101 -6.45 19.15 -0.96
N GLY A 102 -6.00 19.86 -2.00
CA GLY A 102 -5.66 21.29 -1.93
C GLY A 102 -4.29 21.60 -1.32
N ASP A 103 -3.49 20.57 -1.00
CA ASP A 103 -2.14 20.66 -0.42
C ASP A 103 -1.03 20.78 -1.49
N HIS A 104 -1.37 21.25 -2.70
CA HIS A 104 -0.45 21.44 -3.82
C HIS A 104 -0.56 22.87 -4.37
N GLN A 105 0.54 23.41 -4.90
CA GLN A 105 0.54 24.75 -5.51
C GLN A 105 -0.40 24.86 -6.72
N ILE A 106 -0.63 23.72 -7.40
CA ILE A 106 -1.60 23.60 -8.49
C ILE A 106 -2.94 23.22 -7.89
N ARG A 107 -3.93 24.11 -8.04
CA ARG A 107 -5.32 23.85 -7.68
C ARG A 107 -6.09 23.36 -8.88
N VAL A 108 -6.76 22.22 -8.72
CA VAL A 108 -7.70 21.70 -9.73
C VAL A 108 -9.09 22.30 -9.45
N GLY A 109 -9.84 22.61 -10.49
CA GLY A 109 -11.15 23.21 -10.33
C GLY A 109 -12.05 23.07 -11.55
N GLU A 110 -13.07 23.91 -11.60
CA GLU A 110 -14.12 23.86 -12.63
C GLU A 110 -13.55 23.98 -14.06
N GLY A 111 -13.95 23.02 -14.90
CA GLY A 111 -13.57 22.91 -16.30
C GLY A 111 -12.26 22.18 -16.56
N ASP A 112 -11.44 21.92 -15.54
CA ASP A 112 -10.27 21.04 -15.68
C ASP A 112 -10.72 19.60 -15.96
N THR A 113 -9.90 18.86 -16.70
CA THR A 113 -10.11 17.42 -16.89
C THR A 113 -8.95 16.64 -16.28
N VAL A 114 -9.26 15.68 -15.41
CA VAL A 114 -8.29 14.74 -14.85
C VAL A 114 -8.47 13.37 -15.49
N ILE A 115 -7.40 12.82 -16.05
CA ILE A 115 -7.35 11.50 -16.66
C ILE A 115 -6.50 10.58 -15.77
N LEU A 116 -7.14 9.58 -15.17
CA LEU A 116 -6.47 8.48 -14.48
C LEU A 116 -6.07 7.42 -15.51
N ALA A 117 -4.87 7.54 -16.05
CA ALA A 117 -4.36 6.68 -17.13
C ALA A 117 -3.76 5.35 -16.61
N SER A 118 -4.24 4.86 -15.46
CA SER A 118 -3.86 3.58 -14.85
C SER A 118 -5.08 2.75 -14.45
N SER A 119 -4.92 1.43 -14.37
CA SER A 119 -5.85 0.57 -13.64
C SER A 119 -5.67 0.74 -12.14
N LEU A 120 -6.72 0.40 -11.39
CA LEU A 120 -6.63 0.20 -9.94
C LEU A 120 -5.76 -1.03 -9.66
N ILE A 121 -4.74 -0.88 -8.83
CA ILE A 121 -4.04 -2.01 -8.22
C ILE A 121 -4.90 -2.50 -7.04
N PRO A 122 -5.16 -3.82 -6.91
CA PRO A 122 -5.90 -4.35 -5.77
C PRO A 122 -5.37 -3.86 -4.42
N GLY A 123 -6.27 -3.34 -3.58
CA GLY A 123 -5.95 -2.72 -2.28
C GLY A 123 -5.91 -1.19 -2.30
N ASN A 124 -5.79 -0.55 -3.47
CA ASN A 124 -5.73 0.91 -3.59
C ASN A 124 -7.08 1.56 -3.95
N GLU A 125 -8.16 0.78 -4.06
CA GLU A 125 -9.47 1.25 -4.51
C GLU A 125 -9.98 2.42 -3.67
N ASN A 126 -9.93 2.28 -2.33
CA ASN A 126 -10.41 3.31 -1.41
C ASN A 126 -9.66 4.64 -1.58
N SER A 127 -8.32 4.58 -1.72
CA SER A 127 -7.48 5.76 -1.90
C SER A 127 -7.79 6.47 -3.22
N VAL A 128 -7.94 5.71 -4.31
CA VAL A 128 -8.27 6.28 -5.62
C VAL A 128 -9.69 6.86 -5.64
N TYR A 129 -10.68 6.17 -5.07
CA TYR A 129 -12.05 6.70 -5.01
C TYR A 129 -12.14 7.97 -4.17
N ARG A 130 -11.38 8.10 -3.08
CA ARG A 130 -11.30 9.35 -2.33
C ARG A 130 -10.81 10.50 -3.21
N ILE A 131 -9.76 10.29 -4.00
CA ILE A 131 -9.25 11.32 -4.93
C ILE A 131 -10.29 11.66 -6.00
N ILE A 132 -10.95 10.66 -6.58
CA ILE A 132 -12.00 10.90 -7.59
C ILE A 132 -13.11 11.77 -6.98
N ASN A 133 -13.56 11.45 -5.76
CA ASN A 133 -14.58 12.22 -5.06
C ASN A 133 -14.14 13.67 -4.83
N GLU A 134 -12.91 13.89 -4.35
CA GLU A 134 -12.39 15.24 -4.09
C GLU A 134 -12.24 16.08 -5.36
N LEU A 135 -11.67 15.51 -6.42
CA LEU A 135 -11.53 16.19 -7.71
C LEU A 135 -12.90 16.51 -8.32
N THR A 136 -13.86 15.59 -8.21
CA THR A 136 -15.24 15.80 -8.68
C THR A 136 -15.94 16.88 -7.86
N ARG A 137 -15.75 16.88 -6.53
CA ARG A 137 -16.26 17.91 -5.60
C ARG A 137 -15.74 19.31 -5.94
N GLN A 138 -14.52 19.40 -6.47
CA GLN A 138 -13.91 20.64 -6.95
C GLN A 138 -14.39 21.07 -8.35
N GLY A 139 -15.29 20.32 -8.99
CA GLY A 139 -15.84 20.63 -10.31
C GLY A 139 -15.00 20.13 -11.49
N ALA A 140 -13.99 19.30 -11.23
CA ALA A 140 -13.18 18.70 -12.30
C ALA A 140 -13.92 17.55 -12.98
N ARG A 141 -13.72 17.41 -14.29
CA ARG A 141 -14.18 16.23 -15.03
C ARG A 141 -13.17 15.10 -14.87
N VAL A 142 -13.56 14.00 -14.23
CA VAL A 142 -12.67 12.85 -14.00
C VAL A 142 -12.94 11.72 -15.00
N VAL A 143 -11.89 11.31 -15.71
CA VAL A 143 -11.89 10.23 -16.70
C VAL A 143 -11.01 9.09 -16.21
N HIS A 144 -11.55 7.88 -16.17
CA HIS A 144 -10.87 6.69 -15.64
C HIS A 144 -11.35 5.41 -16.35
N LYS A 145 -10.71 4.27 -16.08
CA LYS A 145 -10.98 3.00 -16.78
C LYS A 145 -12.46 2.59 -16.83
N ALA A 146 -13.26 2.92 -15.82
CA ALA A 146 -14.67 2.51 -15.78
C ALA A 146 -15.58 3.33 -16.72
N ASN A 147 -15.16 4.55 -17.12
CA ASN A 147 -15.95 5.42 -17.99
C ASN A 147 -15.31 5.67 -19.37
N ALA A 148 -14.02 5.35 -19.54
CA ALA A 148 -13.32 5.43 -20.81
C ALA A 148 -12.13 4.46 -20.90
N PHE A 149 -11.82 4.01 -22.12
CA PHE A 149 -10.68 3.15 -22.43
C PHE A 149 -9.33 3.90 -22.43
N VAL A 150 -8.98 4.54 -21.31
CA VAL A 150 -7.76 5.35 -21.13
C VAL A 150 -6.56 4.57 -20.58
N HIS A 151 -6.74 3.27 -20.35
CA HIS A 151 -5.69 2.39 -19.85
C HIS A 151 -5.83 0.96 -20.39
N VAL A 152 -4.70 0.31 -20.59
CA VAL A 152 -4.55 -1.11 -20.90
C VAL A 152 -3.49 -1.70 -19.98
N SER A 153 -3.65 -2.98 -19.63
CA SER A 153 -2.70 -3.73 -18.81
C SER A 153 -1.33 -3.79 -19.49
N GLY A 154 -0.25 -3.76 -18.71
CA GLY A 154 1.10 -4.09 -19.19
C GLY A 154 1.36 -5.61 -19.25
N HIS A 155 0.44 -6.42 -18.75
CA HIS A 155 0.52 -7.89 -18.74
C HIS A 155 -0.44 -8.49 -19.76
N ALA A 156 0.03 -9.52 -20.46
CA ALA A 156 -0.70 -10.28 -21.46
C ALA A 156 -1.99 -10.91 -20.91
N ALA A 157 -3.08 -10.79 -21.66
CA ALA A 157 -4.32 -11.52 -21.40
C ALA A 157 -4.21 -12.99 -21.85
N ALA A 158 -5.22 -13.80 -21.52
CA ALA A 158 -5.22 -15.24 -21.82
C ALA A 158 -4.95 -15.56 -23.30
N GLY A 159 -5.51 -14.78 -24.23
CA GLY A 159 -5.29 -14.97 -25.67
C GLY A 159 -3.84 -14.70 -26.10
N GLU A 160 -3.20 -13.68 -25.53
CA GLU A 160 -1.79 -13.34 -25.80
C GLU A 160 -0.84 -14.38 -25.18
N LEU A 161 -1.17 -14.88 -23.98
CA LEU A 161 -0.44 -15.99 -23.36
C LEU A 161 -0.55 -17.28 -24.19
N LEU A 162 -1.76 -17.62 -24.64
CA LEU A 162 -1.98 -18.78 -25.52
C LEU A 162 -1.20 -18.65 -26.83
N TYR A 163 -1.21 -17.45 -27.43
CA TYR A 163 -0.42 -17.14 -28.61
C TYR A 163 1.08 -17.34 -28.38
N CYS A 164 1.60 -16.87 -27.24
CA CYS A 164 2.99 -17.09 -26.84
C CYS A 164 3.34 -18.58 -26.74
N TYR A 165 2.53 -19.39 -26.04
CA TYR A 165 2.77 -20.83 -25.94
C TYR A 165 2.74 -21.54 -27.30
N ASN A 166 1.85 -21.12 -28.21
CA ASN A 166 1.77 -21.68 -29.56
C ASN A 166 2.99 -21.33 -30.45
N ILE A 167 3.67 -20.21 -30.18
CA ILE A 167 4.93 -19.84 -30.83
C ILE A 167 6.09 -20.65 -30.24
N VAL A 168 6.22 -20.64 -28.91
CA VAL A 168 7.37 -21.24 -28.22
C VAL A 168 7.33 -22.77 -28.23
N LYS A 169 6.13 -23.36 -28.18
CA LYS A 169 5.87 -24.80 -28.12
C LYS A 169 6.75 -25.53 -27.08
N PRO A 170 6.71 -25.11 -25.80
CA PRO A 170 7.64 -25.62 -24.82
C PRO A 170 7.33 -27.08 -24.44
N LYS A 171 8.37 -27.87 -24.12
CA LYS A 171 8.20 -29.23 -23.56
C LYS A 171 7.63 -29.21 -22.14
N TYR A 172 8.00 -28.19 -21.35
CA TYR A 172 7.53 -27.95 -19.98
C TYR A 172 7.12 -26.49 -19.81
N ALA A 173 6.16 -26.23 -18.93
CA ALA A 173 5.73 -24.88 -18.59
C ALA A 173 5.70 -24.68 -17.07
N MET A 174 6.32 -23.60 -16.60
CA MET A 174 6.20 -23.15 -15.20
C MET A 174 5.67 -21.71 -15.20
N PRO A 175 4.37 -21.49 -14.94
CA PRO A 175 3.84 -20.16 -14.73
C PRO A 175 4.52 -19.44 -13.57
N ILE A 176 4.87 -18.18 -13.79
CA ILE A 176 5.47 -17.29 -12.78
C ILE A 176 4.69 -15.97 -12.71
N HIS A 177 5.06 -15.11 -11.75
CA HIS A 177 4.55 -13.74 -11.59
C HIS A 177 3.01 -13.65 -11.43
N GLY A 178 2.50 -14.25 -10.36
CA GLY A 178 1.10 -14.09 -9.95
C GLY A 178 0.77 -14.85 -8.67
N GLU A 179 -0.35 -14.49 -8.03
CA GLU A 179 -0.94 -15.30 -6.96
C GLU A 179 -1.36 -16.69 -7.46
N TRP A 180 -1.57 -17.65 -6.55
CA TRP A 180 -1.90 -19.04 -6.87
C TRP A 180 -3.01 -19.21 -7.93
N ARG A 181 -4.08 -18.42 -7.83
CA ARG A 181 -5.20 -18.42 -8.81
C ARG A 181 -4.74 -18.06 -10.22
N HIS A 182 -3.79 -17.14 -10.37
CA HIS A 182 -3.22 -16.74 -11.66
C HIS A 182 -2.29 -17.82 -12.20
N LEU A 183 -1.43 -18.38 -11.35
CA LEU A 183 -0.50 -19.44 -11.74
C LEU A 183 -1.26 -20.66 -12.27
N LYS A 184 -2.32 -21.06 -11.55
CA LYS A 184 -3.21 -22.13 -11.97
C LYS A 184 -3.91 -21.82 -13.31
N ALA A 185 -4.46 -20.61 -13.47
CA ALA A 185 -5.10 -20.24 -14.73
C ALA A 185 -4.11 -20.25 -15.92
N ASN A 186 -2.89 -19.74 -15.73
CA ASN A 186 -1.84 -19.74 -16.75
C ASN A 186 -1.35 -21.17 -17.07
N ALA A 187 -1.24 -22.05 -16.07
CA ALA A 187 -0.95 -23.47 -16.29
C ALA A 187 -2.00 -24.13 -17.19
N GLU A 188 -3.29 -23.86 -16.94
CA GLU A 188 -4.35 -24.38 -17.80
C GLU A 188 -4.27 -23.86 -19.24
N ILE A 189 -3.86 -22.60 -19.44
CA ILE A 189 -3.62 -22.05 -20.79
C ILE A 189 -2.46 -22.77 -21.47
N ALA A 190 -1.35 -23.04 -20.77
CA ALA A 190 -0.24 -23.83 -21.29
C ALA A 190 -0.71 -25.23 -21.71
N ILE A 191 -1.53 -25.88 -20.88
CA ILE A 191 -2.08 -27.21 -21.17
C ILE A 191 -2.99 -27.19 -22.39
N GLN A 192 -3.84 -26.17 -22.52
CA GLN A 192 -4.70 -25.98 -23.69
C GLN A 192 -3.91 -25.76 -24.99
N SER A 193 -2.70 -25.18 -24.90
CA SER A 193 -1.80 -25.03 -26.05
C SER A 193 -1.09 -26.33 -26.48
N GLY A 194 -1.22 -27.41 -25.68
CA GLY A 194 -0.64 -28.73 -25.97
C GLY A 194 0.50 -29.16 -25.05
N VAL A 195 0.89 -28.36 -24.06
CA VAL A 195 1.87 -28.79 -23.05
C VAL A 195 1.24 -29.89 -22.19
N PRO A 196 1.85 -31.08 -22.03
CA PRO A 196 1.28 -32.12 -21.19
C PRO A 196 1.10 -31.63 -19.75
N ARG A 197 -0.02 -31.97 -19.11
CA ARG A 197 -0.30 -31.59 -17.71
C ARG A 197 0.81 -32.02 -16.75
N LYS A 198 1.38 -33.21 -16.95
CA LYS A 198 2.53 -33.73 -16.18
C LYS A 198 3.82 -32.91 -16.36
N ASN A 199 3.91 -32.14 -17.43
CA ASN A 199 5.04 -31.26 -17.75
C ASN A 199 4.74 -29.79 -17.37
N THR A 200 3.63 -29.51 -16.69
CA THR A 200 3.23 -28.17 -16.29
C THR A 200 3.37 -28.04 -14.77
N PHE A 201 4.31 -27.23 -14.33
CA PHE A 201 4.64 -27.09 -12.91
C PHE A 201 4.04 -25.82 -12.34
N ILE A 202 3.25 -25.95 -11.28
CA ILE A 202 2.82 -24.82 -10.45
C ILE A 202 3.62 -24.94 -9.16
N ALA A 203 4.43 -23.93 -8.87
CA ALA A 203 5.38 -23.94 -7.76
C ALA A 203 5.23 -22.70 -6.90
N GLU A 204 5.43 -22.85 -5.60
CA GLU A 204 5.57 -21.74 -4.65
C GLU A 204 7.04 -21.28 -4.60
N ASN A 205 7.27 -20.09 -4.03
CA ASN A 205 8.63 -19.61 -3.79
C ASN A 205 9.41 -20.63 -2.95
N GLY A 206 10.64 -20.95 -3.38
CA GLY A 206 11.52 -21.89 -2.70
C GLY A 206 11.46 -23.33 -3.22
N ILE A 207 10.47 -23.69 -4.04
CA ILE A 207 10.48 -24.98 -4.74
C ILE A 207 11.57 -24.98 -5.82
N VAL A 208 12.35 -26.05 -5.87
CA VAL A 208 13.45 -26.24 -6.84
C VAL A 208 12.98 -27.18 -7.94
N ILE A 209 13.13 -26.74 -9.19
CA ILE A 209 12.87 -27.56 -10.39
C ILE A 209 14.18 -27.73 -11.12
N ASP A 210 14.64 -28.98 -11.22
CA ASP A 210 15.81 -29.33 -12.02
C ASP A 210 15.39 -29.52 -13.46
N LEU A 211 16.22 -29.07 -14.40
CA LEU A 211 16.13 -29.36 -15.82
C LEU A 211 17.46 -29.97 -16.27
N VAL A 212 17.53 -31.30 -16.29
CA VAL A 212 18.75 -32.05 -16.61
C VAL A 212 18.46 -32.94 -17.81
N ASN A 213 19.33 -32.93 -18.83
CA ASN A 213 19.16 -33.73 -20.05
C ASN A 213 17.77 -33.60 -20.70
N HIS A 214 17.22 -32.38 -20.70
CA HIS A 214 15.87 -32.06 -21.20
C HIS A 214 14.71 -32.72 -20.43
N GLU A 215 14.94 -33.27 -19.25
CA GLU A 215 13.90 -33.76 -18.33
C GLU A 215 13.79 -32.79 -17.16
N ALA A 216 12.55 -32.37 -16.85
CA ALA A 216 12.27 -31.48 -15.74
C ALA A 216 11.54 -32.22 -14.62
N GLU A 217 11.96 -32.01 -13.39
CA GLU A 217 11.32 -32.58 -12.20
C GLU A 217 11.44 -31.65 -10.99
N ILE A 218 10.55 -31.82 -10.02
CA ILE A 218 10.66 -31.14 -8.73
C ILE A 218 11.75 -31.86 -7.93
N ALA A 219 12.90 -31.21 -7.76
CA ALA A 219 14.08 -31.79 -7.12
C ALA A 219 14.08 -31.59 -5.59
N GLY A 220 13.36 -30.58 -5.09
CA GLY A 220 13.26 -30.33 -3.67
C GLY A 220 12.73 -28.95 -3.33
N ALA A 221 13.06 -28.48 -2.13
CA ALA A 221 12.69 -27.16 -1.64
C ALA A 221 13.84 -26.57 -0.83
N ILE A 222 13.99 -25.25 -0.90
CA ILE A 222 14.90 -24.47 -0.08
C ILE A 222 14.11 -23.50 0.81
N PRO A 223 14.58 -23.24 2.04
CA PRO A 223 13.93 -22.28 2.91
C PRO A 223 14.04 -20.88 2.31
N VAL A 224 12.89 -20.25 2.12
CA VAL A 224 12.78 -18.85 1.70
C VAL A 224 11.80 -18.14 2.63
N GLY A 225 11.96 -16.83 2.77
CA GLY A 225 11.11 -16.03 3.64
C GLY A 225 11.13 -14.56 3.24
N PHE A 226 10.23 -13.80 3.85
CA PHE A 226 10.20 -12.36 3.65
C PHE A 226 11.30 -11.67 4.46
N VAL A 227 11.94 -10.69 3.84
CA VAL A 227 12.80 -9.74 4.52
C VAL A 227 12.11 -8.39 4.47
N TYR A 228 11.63 -7.92 5.62
CA TYR A 228 10.97 -6.62 5.72
C TYR A 228 12.00 -5.49 5.80
N VAL A 229 11.67 -4.35 5.18
CA VAL A 229 12.51 -3.15 5.22
C VAL A 229 11.68 -2.02 5.83
N ASP A 230 12.22 -1.39 6.88
CA ASP A 230 11.58 -0.28 7.58
C ASP A 230 12.58 0.86 7.78
N GLY A 231 12.42 1.93 6.98
CA GLY A 231 13.36 3.03 6.93
C GLY A 231 14.75 2.56 6.50
N GLN A 232 15.71 2.65 7.42
CA GLN A 232 17.08 2.20 7.21
C GLN A 232 17.33 0.77 7.72
N SER A 233 16.37 0.16 8.43
CA SER A 233 16.49 -1.18 8.97
C SER A 233 16.10 -2.22 7.92
N ILE A 234 17.01 -3.14 7.62
CA ILE A 234 16.78 -4.27 6.72
C ILE A 234 16.72 -5.53 7.59
N GLY A 235 15.60 -6.25 7.54
CA GLY A 235 15.40 -7.50 8.29
C GLY A 235 15.21 -7.34 9.80
N GLY A 236 15.25 -6.12 10.34
CA GLY A 236 15.02 -5.88 11.77
C GLY A 236 13.55 -5.97 12.19
N VAL A 237 12.61 -5.86 11.24
CA VAL A 237 11.18 -6.07 11.50
C VAL A 237 10.84 -7.53 11.28
N THR A 238 10.23 -8.15 12.28
CA THR A 238 9.74 -9.54 12.25
C THR A 238 8.22 -9.59 12.11
N GLU A 239 7.67 -10.78 11.82
CA GLU A 239 6.22 -10.99 11.85
C GLU A 239 5.61 -10.67 13.22
N ASP A 240 6.32 -10.99 14.31
CA ASP A 240 5.89 -10.62 15.67
C ASP A 240 5.83 -9.10 15.85
N SER A 241 6.81 -8.37 15.33
CA SER A 241 6.81 -6.90 15.36
C SER A 241 5.62 -6.32 14.58
N LEU A 242 5.26 -6.93 13.44
CA LEU A 242 4.08 -6.52 12.66
C LEU A 242 2.77 -6.85 13.38
N LYS A 243 2.71 -7.99 14.07
CA LYS A 243 1.56 -8.37 14.90
C LYS A 243 1.36 -7.39 16.05
N ASP A 244 2.43 -7.00 16.72
CA ASP A 244 2.39 -5.98 17.78
C ASP A 244 1.91 -4.63 17.25
N ARG A 245 2.43 -4.19 16.10
CA ARG A 245 1.95 -2.96 15.43
C ARG A 245 0.46 -3.02 15.07
N ARG A 246 -0.03 -4.18 14.62
CA ARG A 246 -1.46 -4.38 14.30
C ARG A 246 -2.31 -4.24 15.56
N ILE A 247 -1.95 -4.92 16.65
CA ILE A 247 -2.66 -4.81 17.93
C ILE A 247 -2.68 -3.35 18.40
N LEU A 248 -1.53 -2.68 18.37
CA LEU A 248 -1.43 -1.27 18.76
C LEU A 248 -2.29 -0.34 17.90
N GLY A 249 -2.37 -0.59 16.58
CA GLY A 249 -3.14 0.24 15.65
C GLY A 249 -4.66 0.00 15.70
N GLU A 250 -5.09 -1.25 15.98
CA GLU A 250 -6.52 -1.63 15.99
C GLU A 250 -7.13 -1.53 17.39
N GLU A 251 -6.42 -1.98 18.40
CA GLU A 251 -6.93 -2.16 19.77
C GLU A 251 -6.37 -1.14 20.76
N GLY A 252 -5.27 -0.46 20.40
CA GLY A 252 -4.57 0.45 21.29
C GLY A 252 -3.75 -0.26 22.37
N PHE A 253 -3.40 0.51 23.39
CA PHE A 253 -2.45 0.14 24.43
C PHE A 253 -2.90 0.63 25.80
N ILE A 254 -2.66 -0.19 26.83
CA ILE A 254 -2.88 0.13 28.24
C ILE A 254 -1.61 -0.21 29.03
N SER A 255 -1.00 0.78 29.68
CA SER A 255 0.05 0.60 30.68
C SER A 255 -0.53 0.71 32.08
N VAL A 256 -0.03 -0.10 33.00
CA VAL A 256 -0.37 -0.03 34.42
C VAL A 256 0.89 0.02 35.22
N ILE A 257 1.05 1.04 36.04
CA ILE A 257 2.22 1.22 36.89
C ILE A 257 1.78 1.06 38.34
N VAL A 258 2.43 0.15 39.06
CA VAL A 258 2.18 -0.07 40.49
C VAL A 258 3.52 -0.15 41.21
N VAL A 259 3.65 0.58 42.30
CA VAL A 259 4.81 0.52 43.20
C VAL A 259 4.41 -0.25 44.44
N ILE A 260 5.16 -1.29 44.78
CA ILE A 260 4.92 -2.15 45.93
C ILE A 260 6.12 -2.14 46.87
N ASP A 261 5.84 -2.20 48.16
CA ASP A 261 6.85 -2.37 49.19
C ASP A 261 7.24 -3.86 49.26
N SER A 262 8.51 -4.17 49.07
CA SER A 262 9.01 -5.55 48.97
C SER A 262 8.89 -6.35 50.28
N GLN A 263 8.83 -5.68 51.43
CA GLN A 263 8.81 -6.32 52.75
C GLN A 263 7.39 -6.59 53.27
N SER A 264 6.47 -5.65 53.04
CA SER A 264 5.08 -5.70 53.49
C SER A 264 4.11 -6.10 52.38
N GLY A 265 4.56 -6.08 51.11
CA GLY A 265 3.77 -6.32 49.91
C GLY A 265 2.61 -5.34 49.72
N LYS A 266 2.66 -4.17 50.40
CA LYS A 266 1.64 -3.13 50.26
C LYS A 266 1.92 -2.28 49.02
N ILE A 267 0.85 -1.83 48.37
CA ILE A 267 0.95 -0.83 47.30
C ILE A 267 1.35 0.50 47.95
N VAL A 268 2.49 1.03 47.53
CA VAL A 268 3.05 2.32 47.96
C VAL A 268 2.55 3.45 47.06
N ALA A 269 2.41 3.19 45.76
CA ALA A 269 1.88 4.13 44.78
C ALA A 269 1.24 3.41 43.58
N GLY A 270 0.30 4.08 42.90
CA GLY A 270 -0.55 3.49 41.87
C GLY A 270 -1.74 2.70 42.45
N PRO A 271 -2.54 1.98 41.62
CA PRO A 271 -2.33 1.70 40.20
C PRO A 271 -2.60 2.91 39.29
N ASP A 272 -1.56 3.37 38.60
CA ASP A 272 -1.65 4.41 37.58
C ASP A 272 -1.85 3.76 36.21
N ILE A 273 -2.99 4.05 35.58
CA ILE A 273 -3.38 3.44 34.31
C ILE A 273 -3.31 4.48 33.20
N HIS A 274 -2.51 4.20 32.18
CA HIS A 274 -2.37 5.05 31.01
C HIS A 274 -2.84 4.31 29.76
N ALA A 275 -3.74 4.91 28.99
CA ALA A 275 -4.25 4.32 27.77
C ALA A 275 -3.99 5.22 26.55
N ARG A 276 -3.70 4.60 25.40
CA ARG A 276 -3.56 5.27 24.10
C ARG A 276 -4.27 4.44 23.03
N GLY A 277 -5.14 5.06 22.24
CA GLY A 277 -5.92 4.36 21.19
C GLY A 277 -7.01 3.40 21.72
N PHE A 278 -7.18 3.31 23.04
CA PHE A 278 -8.21 2.49 23.68
C PHE A 278 -9.45 3.31 24.08
N ASN A 279 -9.29 4.39 24.84
CA ASN A 279 -10.37 5.35 25.13
C ASN A 279 -9.78 6.69 25.60
N GLU A 280 -10.52 7.80 25.43
CA GLU A 280 -10.08 9.15 25.85
C GLU A 280 -10.50 9.49 27.28
N ASP A 281 -11.49 8.80 27.84
CA ASP A 281 -12.01 9.05 29.18
C ASP A 281 -11.26 8.24 30.25
N THR A 282 -10.59 8.93 31.17
CA THR A 282 -9.80 8.36 32.26
C THR A 282 -10.64 7.75 33.36
N ASP A 283 -11.88 8.24 33.55
CA ASP A 283 -12.74 7.84 34.67
C ASP A 283 -13.23 6.40 34.53
N LEU A 284 -13.21 5.88 33.30
CA LEU A 284 -13.50 4.49 32.99
C LEU A 284 -12.60 3.51 33.77
N PHE A 285 -11.35 3.90 34.05
CA PHE A 285 -10.37 3.03 34.69
C PHE A 285 -10.53 2.96 36.22
N ASP A 286 -11.32 3.83 36.84
CA ASP A 286 -11.55 3.81 38.29
C ASP A 286 -12.23 2.51 38.72
N GLU A 287 -13.10 1.96 37.87
CA GLU A 287 -13.78 0.68 38.13
C GLU A 287 -12.79 -0.50 38.23
N VAL A 288 -11.76 -0.52 37.38
CA VAL A 288 -10.78 -1.61 37.37
C VAL A 288 -9.65 -1.37 38.37
N ARG A 289 -9.40 -0.13 38.79
CA ARG A 289 -8.39 0.20 39.80
C ARG A 289 -8.62 -0.57 41.09
N GLY A 290 -9.86 -0.56 41.59
CA GLY A 290 -10.24 -1.31 42.80
C GLY A 290 -10.10 -2.83 42.63
N ASP A 291 -10.33 -3.37 41.44
CA ASP A 291 -10.14 -4.80 41.16
C ASP A 291 -8.66 -5.19 41.13
N ILE A 292 -7.79 -4.31 40.60
CA ILE A 292 -6.34 -4.49 40.60
C ILE A 292 -5.79 -4.48 42.03
N GLU A 293 -6.20 -3.51 42.85
CA GLU A 293 -5.78 -3.41 44.25
C GLU A 293 -6.16 -4.67 45.04
N LYS A 294 -7.41 -5.14 44.91
CA LYS A 294 -7.87 -6.39 45.55
C LYS A 294 -7.09 -7.61 45.07
N ALA A 295 -6.84 -7.71 43.75
CA ALA A 295 -6.11 -8.84 43.17
C ALA A 295 -4.65 -8.89 43.65
N LEU A 296 -3.99 -7.74 43.73
CA LEU A 296 -2.62 -7.62 44.23
C LEU A 296 -2.53 -7.91 45.73
N ALA A 297 -3.40 -7.32 46.55
CA ALA A 297 -3.43 -7.56 47.99
C ALA A 297 -3.65 -9.04 48.33
N ARG A 298 -4.55 -9.71 47.59
CA ARG A 298 -4.77 -11.15 47.72
C ARG A 298 -3.55 -11.95 47.32
N ALA A 299 -2.92 -11.61 46.19
CA ALA A 299 -1.75 -12.33 45.71
C ALA A 299 -0.58 -12.30 46.69
N VAL A 300 -0.34 -11.14 47.31
CA VAL A 300 0.65 -10.94 48.37
C VAL A 300 0.29 -11.74 49.62
N ALA A 301 -0.99 -11.71 50.04
CA ALA A 301 -1.45 -12.51 51.18
C ALA A 301 -1.29 -14.02 50.97
N ASP A 302 -1.44 -14.48 49.72
CA ASP A 302 -1.22 -15.87 49.30
C ASP A 302 0.29 -16.21 49.12
N GLY A 303 1.21 -15.27 49.44
CA GLY A 303 2.66 -15.47 49.43
C GLY A 303 3.36 -15.18 48.08
N ASN A 304 2.68 -14.56 47.12
CA ASN A 304 3.28 -14.20 45.83
C ASN A 304 3.92 -12.80 45.89
N ASN A 305 5.24 -12.75 46.06
CA ASN A 305 5.98 -11.49 46.22
C ASN A 305 6.87 -11.14 45.01
N GLY A 306 6.82 -11.91 43.92
CA GLY A 306 7.67 -11.63 42.75
C GLY A 306 7.02 -10.62 41.79
N THR A 307 7.72 -9.51 41.48
CA THR A 307 7.36 -8.54 40.42
C THR A 307 6.72 -9.18 39.18
N HIS A 308 7.32 -10.23 38.61
CA HIS A 308 6.79 -10.87 37.39
C HIS A 308 5.39 -11.48 37.61
N GLN A 309 5.18 -12.17 38.73
CA GLN A 309 3.89 -12.81 39.04
C GLN A 309 2.80 -11.75 39.26
N LEU A 310 3.14 -10.68 39.99
CA LEU A 310 2.24 -9.56 40.23
C LEU A 310 1.91 -8.82 38.93
N SER A 311 2.89 -8.58 38.06
CA SER A 311 2.65 -8.07 36.70
C SER A 311 1.66 -8.96 35.92
N GLN A 312 1.80 -10.29 35.97
CA GLN A 312 0.84 -11.19 35.30
C GLN A 312 -0.58 -11.15 35.89
N ILE A 313 -0.71 -10.88 37.19
CA ILE A 313 -2.01 -10.70 37.84
C ILE A 313 -2.67 -9.42 37.35
N VAL A 314 -1.95 -8.30 37.36
CA VAL A 314 -2.43 -7.02 36.82
C VAL A 314 -2.86 -7.17 35.35
N ARG A 315 -2.05 -7.85 34.53
CA ARG A 315 -2.38 -8.13 33.12
C ARG A 315 -3.69 -8.88 32.97
N ARG A 316 -3.91 -9.92 33.78
CA ARG A 316 -5.10 -10.77 33.74
C ARG A 316 -6.34 -10.01 34.22
N THR A 317 -6.22 -9.22 35.28
CA THR A 317 -7.32 -8.40 35.81
C THR A 317 -7.80 -7.40 34.77
N ILE A 318 -6.89 -6.61 34.18
CA ILE A 318 -7.25 -5.68 33.10
C ILE A 318 -7.75 -6.41 31.87
N GLY A 319 -7.06 -7.48 31.44
CA GLY A 319 -7.46 -8.23 30.26
C GLY A 319 -8.88 -8.80 30.37
N SER A 320 -9.26 -9.28 31.55
CA SER A 320 -10.61 -9.75 31.84
C SER A 320 -11.62 -8.61 31.81
N TRP A 321 -11.33 -7.49 32.48
CA TRP A 321 -12.21 -6.32 32.51
C TRP A 321 -12.44 -5.75 31.11
N VAL A 322 -11.38 -5.52 30.33
CA VAL A 322 -11.47 -5.02 28.96
C VAL A 322 -12.23 -6.01 28.06
N GLY A 323 -11.93 -7.30 28.16
CA GLY A 323 -12.58 -8.33 27.35
C GLY A 323 -14.08 -8.47 27.64
N GLN A 324 -14.49 -8.36 28.91
CA GLN A 324 -15.89 -8.51 29.31
C GLN A 324 -16.72 -7.25 29.09
N LYS A 325 -16.23 -6.08 29.54
CA LYS A 325 -16.99 -4.82 29.47
C LYS A 325 -16.91 -4.16 28.10
N HIS A 326 -15.74 -4.20 27.46
CA HIS A 326 -15.49 -3.47 26.22
C HIS A 326 -15.37 -4.35 24.98
N ARG A 327 -15.29 -5.69 25.16
CA ARG A 327 -15.13 -6.67 24.07
C ARG A 327 -13.93 -6.38 23.16
N ARG A 328 -12.87 -5.83 23.74
CA ARG A 328 -11.63 -5.45 23.05
C ARG A 328 -10.43 -6.22 23.57
N ARG A 329 -9.30 -6.14 22.86
CA ARG A 329 -8.06 -6.84 23.22
C ARG A 329 -6.82 -5.97 23.02
N PRO A 330 -6.69 -4.85 23.75
CA PRO A 330 -5.53 -3.97 23.67
C PRO A 330 -4.26 -4.70 24.13
N MET A 331 -3.13 -4.15 23.71
CA MET A 331 -1.86 -4.52 24.32
C MET A 331 -1.82 -4.01 25.76
N ILE A 332 -1.57 -4.90 26.72
CA ILE A 332 -1.51 -4.57 28.15
C ILE A 332 -0.08 -4.78 28.65
N VAL A 333 0.55 -3.71 29.15
CA VAL A 333 1.90 -3.73 29.70
C VAL A 333 1.87 -3.31 31.17
N PRO A 334 1.90 -4.28 32.10
CA PRO A 334 1.98 -4.02 33.53
C PRO A 334 3.44 -3.83 33.98
N VAL A 335 3.70 -2.77 34.72
CA VAL A 335 4.99 -2.46 35.33
C VAL A 335 4.79 -2.44 36.84
N VAL A 336 5.32 -3.46 37.51
CA VAL A 336 5.36 -3.54 38.98
C VAL A 336 6.77 -3.22 39.43
N ILE A 337 6.91 -2.21 40.28
CA ILE A 337 8.19 -1.73 40.82
C ILE A 337 8.23 -2.07 42.31
N GLU A 338 9.26 -2.79 42.74
CA GLU A 338 9.54 -3.04 44.16
C GLU A 338 10.41 -1.92 44.73
N VAL A 339 10.03 -1.42 45.92
CA VAL A 339 10.81 -0.47 46.72
C VAL A 339 11.13 -1.03 48.11
#